data_AF-A0A8T7AA90-F1
#
_entry.id   AF-A0A8T7AA90-F1
#
_cell.length_a   1.000
_cell.length_b   1.000
_cell.length_c   1.000
_cell.angle_alpha   90.00
_cell.angle_beta   90.00
_cell.angle_gamma   90.00
#
_symmetry.space_group_name_H-M   'P 1'
#
loop_
_entity.id
_entity.type
_entity.pdbx_description
1 polymer ?
#
loop_
_entity_poly.entity_id
_entity_poly.type
_entity_poly.pdbx_seq_one_letter_code
_entity_poly.pdbx_strand_id
1 'polypeptide(L)' 'MIDIGLNLTHDSFSHDLDAVIERAQAAGVEQFILTGASYQGNLAAYQLTQKFPELFYSTAGV' A
#
# COMPACT_ATOMS: atom_id res chain seq x y z
N MET A 1 4.02 -6.05 -13.09
CA MET A 1 2.60 -5.55 -13.11
C MET A 1 2.42 -4.50 -12.02
N ILE A 2 1.56 -3.48 -12.22
CA ILE A 2 1.29 -2.42 -11.23
C ILE A 2 -0.16 -2.51 -10.76
N ASP A 3 -0.38 -2.59 -9.45
CA ASP A 3 -1.71 -2.50 -8.85
C ASP A 3 -1.93 -1.09 -8.29
N ILE A 4 -3.02 -0.42 -8.71
CA ILE A 4 -3.21 1.02 -8.55
C ILE A 4 -4.32 1.41 -7.55
N GLY A 5 -5.04 0.43 -7.00
CA GLY A 5 -6.27 0.67 -6.23
C GLY A 5 -6.23 0.14 -4.80
N LEU A 6 -5.04 0.03 -4.20
CA LEU A 6 -4.91 -0.63 -2.91
C LEU A 6 -5.20 0.30 -1.73
N ASN A 7 -6.02 -0.21 -0.82
CA ASN A 7 -6.33 0.41 0.46
C ASN A 7 -5.72 -0.41 1.60
N LEU A 8 -4.40 -0.65 1.52
CA LEU A 8 -3.66 -1.50 2.47
C LEU A 8 -3.48 -0.89 3.86
N THR A 9 -3.90 0.36 4.05
CA THR A 9 -3.83 1.05 5.35
C THR A 9 -5.02 0.75 6.26
N HIS A 10 -5.98 -0.06 5.78
CA HIS A 10 -7.10 -0.52 6.60
C HIS A 10 -6.64 -1.57 7.61
N ASP A 11 -7.21 -1.54 8.82
CA ASP A 11 -6.84 -2.43 9.94
C ASP A 11 -6.85 -3.92 9.58
N SER A 12 -7.67 -4.31 8.60
CA SER A 12 -7.78 -5.67 8.07
C SER A 12 -6.48 -6.24 7.50
N PHE A 13 -5.52 -5.40 7.13
CA PHE A 13 -4.22 -5.84 6.60
C PHE A 13 -3.08 -5.73 7.62
N SER A 14 -3.34 -5.11 8.79
CA SER A 14 -2.29 -4.84 9.78
C SER A 14 -1.65 -6.11 10.35
N HIS A 15 -2.38 -7.23 10.39
CA HIS A 15 -1.91 -8.49 10.96
C HIS A 15 -1.08 -9.35 10.00
N ASP A 16 -1.19 -9.13 8.68
CA ASP A 16 -0.56 -9.98 7.65
C ASP A 16 -0.01 -9.21 6.45
N LEU A 17 0.21 -7.90 6.59
CA LEU A 17 0.66 -7.01 5.51
C LEU A 17 1.87 -7.58 4.74
N ASP A 18 2.89 -8.06 5.45
CA ASP A 18 4.09 -8.61 4.83
C ASP A 18 3.77 -9.87 4.00
N ALA A 19 2.90 -10.75 4.50
CA ALA A 19 2.46 -11.95 3.78
C ALA A 19 1.56 -11.63 2.58
N VAL A 20 0.79 -10.54 2.62
CA VAL A 20 0.04 -10.03 1.46
C VAL A 20 0.99 -9.54 0.38
N ILE A 21 2.02 -8.77 0.77
CA ILE A 21 3.05 -8.26 -0.13
C ILE A 21 3.79 -9.42 -0.81
N GLU A 22 4.27 -10.40 -0.05
CA GLU A 22 4.98 -11.56 -0.59
C GLU A 22 4.14 -12.33 -1.61
N ARG A 23 2.85 -12.57 -1.31
CA ARG A 23 1.93 -13.23 -2.25
C ARG A 23 1.71 -12.41 -3.52
N ALA A 24 1.57 -11.10 -3.40
CA ALA A 24 1.38 -10.23 -4.55
C ALA A 24 2.64 -10.18 -5.44
N GLN A 25 3.83 -10.16 -4.84
CA GLN A 25 5.10 -10.25 -5.57
C GLN A 25 5.25 -11.61 -6.26
N ALA A 26 4.92 -12.72 -5.58
CA ALA A 26 4.92 -14.05 -6.18
C ALA A 26 3.93 -14.17 -7.36
N ALA A 27 2.87 -13.35 -7.38
CA ALA A 27 1.93 -13.24 -8.49
C ALA A 27 2.37 -12.26 -9.59
N GLY A 28 3.55 -11.63 -9.48
CA GLY A 28 4.12 -10.72 -10.49
C GLY A 28 3.75 -9.24 -10.32
N VAL A 29 3.20 -8.85 -9.16
CA VAL A 29 3.02 -7.42 -8.81
C VAL A 29 4.35 -6.85 -8.32
N GLU A 30 4.86 -5.84 -9.03
CA GLU A 30 6.18 -5.26 -8.80
C GLU A 30 6.10 -3.88 -8.13
N GLN A 31 4.94 -3.23 -8.22
CA GLN A 31 4.69 -1.87 -7.78
C GLN A 31 3.24 -1.72 -7.33
N PHE A 32 3.02 -0.90 -6.31
CA PHE A 32 1.71 -0.71 -5.68
C PHE A 32 1.44 0.79 -5.49
N ILE A 33 0.26 1.27 -5.88
CA ILE A 33 -0.20 2.63 -5.59
C ILE A 33 -1.28 2.56 -4.51
N LEU A 34 -0.96 3.13 -3.34
CA LEU A 34 -1.82 3.20 -2.18
C LEU A 34 -2.75 4.41 -2.26
N THR A 35 -4.04 4.20 -2.01
CA THR A 35 -5.03 5.29 -1.99
C THR A 35 -5.54 5.52 -0.58
N GLY A 36 -5.44 6.77 -0.09
CA GLY A 36 -6.10 7.21 1.14
C GLY A 36 -7.44 7.88 0.84
N ALA A 37 -8.47 7.57 1.64
CA ALA A 37 -9.80 8.20 1.55
C ALA A 37 -10.08 9.18 2.71
N SER A 38 -9.06 9.50 3.50
CA SER A 38 -9.12 10.44 4.61
C SER A 38 -7.73 11.00 4.88
N TYR A 39 -7.63 12.08 5.66
CA TYR A 39 -6.34 12.62 6.07
C TYR A 39 -5.46 11.54 6.74
N GLN A 40 -6.04 10.77 7.66
CA GLN A 40 -5.37 9.68 8.37
C GLN A 40 -4.96 8.57 7.39
N GLY A 41 -5.83 8.20 6.45
CA GLY A 41 -5.54 7.19 5.43
C GLY A 41 -4.38 7.62 4.51
N ASN A 42 -4.36 8.89 4.09
CA ASN A 42 -3.27 9.45 3.30
C ASN A 42 -1.93 9.43 4.07
N LEU A 43 -1.95 9.79 5.36
CA LEU A 43 -0.75 9.77 6.19
C LEU A 43 -0.22 8.33 6.39
N ALA A 44 -1.11 7.38 6.66
CA ALA A 44 -0.74 5.97 6.78
C ALA A 44 -0.16 5.42 5.46
N ALA A 45 -0.75 5.80 4.32
CA ALA A 45 -0.26 5.39 3.00
C ALA A 45 1.14 5.95 2.74
N TYR A 46 1.36 7.22 3.06
CA TYR A 46 2.68 7.84 2.98
C TYR A 46 3.71 7.13 3.87
N GLN A 47 3.36 6.79 5.11
CA GLN A 47 4.26 6.07 6.02
C GLN A 47 4.69 4.70 5.46
N LEU A 48 3.81 3.99 4.75
CA LEU A 48 4.17 2.75 4.06
C LEU A 48 5.18 2.96 2.93
N THR A 49 5.07 4.06 2.18
CA THR A 49 6.12 4.42 1.19
C THR A 49 7.47 4.68 1.83
N GLN A 50 7.51 5.20 3.06
CA GLN A 50 8.78 5.39 3.77
C GLN A 50 9.38 4.05 4.24
N LYS A 51 8.54 3.06 4.56
CA LYS A 51 8.99 1.73 4.97
C LYS A 51 9.48 0.90 3.79
N PHE A 52 8.85 1.01 2.62
CA PHE A 52 9.23 0.28 1.40
C PHE A 52 9.24 1.22 0.17
N PRO A 53 10.26 2.09 0.06
CA PRO A 53 10.30 3.18 -0.93
C PRO A 53 10.39 2.73 -2.39
N GLU A 54 10.89 1.52 -2.63
CA GLU A 54 10.97 0.94 -3.98
C GLU A 54 9.68 0.21 -4.39
N LEU A 55 8.77 -0.04 -3.45
CA LEU A 55 7.61 -0.90 -3.65
C LEU A 55 6.29 -0.10 -3.72
N PHE A 56 6.17 0.95 -2.90
CA PHE A 56 4.92 1.71 -2.75
C PHE A 56 5.04 3.15 -3.23
N TYR A 57 4.01 3.59 -3.94
CA TYR A 57 3.63 5.00 -4.08
C TYR A 57 2.32 5.24 -3.33
N SER A 58 2.04 6.50 -3.01
CA SER A 58 0.76 6.88 -2.38
C SER A 58 0.16 8.11 -3.05
N THR A 59 -1.16 8.12 -3.20
CA THR A 59 -1.89 9.33 -3.56
C THR A 59 -2.13 10.21 -2.31
N ALA A 60 -2.54 11.45 -2.52
CA ALA A 60 -3.02 12.34 -1.46
C ALA A 60 -4.23 13.14 -1.96
N GLY A 61 -5.37 13.01 -1.28
CA GLY A 61 -6.61 13.70 -1.62
C GLY A 61 -7.74 13.38 -0.65
N VAL A 62 -8.83 14.16 -0.70
CA VAL A 62 -10.09 13.95 0.04
C VAL A 62 -11.28 14.27 -0.86
#